data_AF-A0A2V2U8I2-F1
#
_entry.id   AF-A0A2V2U8I2-F1
#
_cell.length_a   1.000
_cell.length_b   1.000
_cell.length_c   1.000
_cell.angle_alpha   90.00
_cell.angle_beta   90.00
_cell.angle_gamma   90.00
#
_symmetry.space_group_name_H-M   'P 1'
#
loop_
_entity.id
_entity.type
_entity.pdbx_description
1 polymer ?
#
loop_
_entity_poly.entity_id
_entity_poly.type
_entity_poly.pdbx_seq_one_letter_code
_entity_poly.pdbx_strand_id
1 'polypeptide(L)' 'MKPIFFGMSDVEENSFTLESLGDAIILRNHVISMLEQAELEHDNEELRKGLMTFVIVGGGFSGVEIVG' A
#
# COMPACT_ATOMS: atom_id res chain seq x y z
N MET A 1 -8.90 15.56 3.17
CA MET A 1 -8.87 16.31 1.89
C MET A 1 -8.94 15.27 0.78
N LYS A 2 -9.19 15.58 -0.51
CA LYS A 2 -9.10 14.53 -1.55
C LYS A 2 -7.65 14.48 -2.07
N PRO A 3 -7.01 13.31 -2.18
CA PRO A 3 -5.65 13.22 -2.70
C PRO A 3 -5.58 13.72 -4.15
N ILE A 4 -4.45 14.32 -4.51
CA ILE A 4 -4.21 14.91 -5.83
C ILE A 4 -3.42 13.89 -6.66
N PHE A 5 -4.10 13.28 -7.64
CA PHE A 5 -3.51 12.26 -8.52
C PHE A 5 -2.94 12.81 -9.84
N PHE A 6 -2.94 14.14 -10.04
CA PHE A 6 -2.38 14.80 -11.24
C PHE A 6 -2.91 14.26 -12.58
N GLY A 7 -4.15 13.74 -12.61
CA GLY A 7 -4.77 13.17 -13.80
C GLY A 7 -4.43 11.69 -14.07
N MET A 8 -3.73 11.02 -13.15
CA MET A 8 -3.41 9.59 -13.24
C MET A 8 -4.57 8.74 -12.68
N SER A 9 -5.60 8.50 -13.49
CA SER A 9 -6.77 7.68 -13.10
C SER A 9 -6.38 6.28 -12.63
N ASP A 10 -5.42 5.65 -13.31
CA ASP A 10 -4.99 4.29 -12.99
C ASP A 10 -4.37 4.21 -11.59
N VAL A 11 -3.71 5.27 -11.13
CA VAL A 11 -3.16 5.33 -9.76
C VAL A 11 -4.26 5.54 -8.74
N GLU A 12 -5.25 6.41 -9.04
CA GLU A 12 -6.40 6.61 -8.15
C GLU A 12 -7.19 5.30 -7.94
N GLU A 13 -7.29 4.45 -8.96
CA GLU A 13 -8.00 3.17 -8.88
C GLU A 13 -7.20 2.04 -8.21
N ASN A 14 -5.87 2.07 -8.29
CA ASN A 14 -5.01 0.96 -7.84
C ASN A 14 -4.12 1.30 -6.63
N SER A 15 -4.39 2.40 -5.93
CA SER A 15 -3.61 2.80 -4.74
C SER A 15 -4.48 3.05 -3.52
N PHE A 16 -3.84 2.97 -2.35
CA PHE A 16 -4.45 3.37 -1.09
C PHE A 16 -4.11 4.83 -0.79
N THR A 17 -5.08 5.52 -0.20
CA THR A 17 -4.89 6.87 0.36
C THR A 17 -4.65 6.77 1.87
N LEU A 18 -4.19 7.87 2.49
CA LEU A 18 -4.07 7.95 3.94
C LEU A 18 -4.45 9.35 4.45
N GLU A 19 -5.73 9.70 4.30
CA GLU A 19 -6.27 11.00 4.70
C GLU A 19 -7.11 10.91 5.99
N SER A 20 -7.56 9.70 6.33
CA SER A 20 -8.47 9.44 7.44
C SER A 20 -8.04 8.24 8.29
N LEU A 21 -8.59 8.13 9.50
CA LEU A 21 -8.43 6.93 10.33
C LEU A 21 -9.02 5.69 9.65
N GLY A 22 -10.10 5.85 8.87
CA GLY A 22 -10.69 4.75 8.11
C GLY A 22 -9.71 4.21 7.07
N ASP A 23 -9.03 5.11 6.36
CA ASP A 23 -7.99 4.75 5.38
C ASP A 23 -6.86 3.98 6.06
N ALA A 24 -6.42 4.42 7.25
CA ALA A 24 -5.35 3.77 8.00
C ALA A 24 -5.72 2.33 8.42
N ILE A 25 -6.97 2.12 8.83
CA ILE A 25 -7.48 0.78 9.18
C ILE A 25 -7.48 -0.13 7.95
N ILE A 26 -7.95 0.37 6.81
CA ILE A 26 -7.99 -0.38 5.55
C ILE A 26 -6.56 -0.74 5.11
N LEU A 27 -5.66 0.24 5.08
CA LEU A 27 -4.26 0.05 4.68
C LEU A 27 -3.57 -0.99 5.58
N ARG A 28 -3.71 -0.87 6.91
CA ARG A 28 -3.14 -1.85 7.85
C ARG A 28 -3.67 -3.26 7.58
N ASN A 29 -4.98 -3.42 7.42
CA ASN A 29 -5.57 -4.73 7.16
C ASN A 29 -5.08 -5.31 5.82
N HIS A 30 -4.91 -4.47 4.81
CA HIS A 30 -4.36 -4.89 3.52
C HIS A 30 -2.91 -5.36 3.64
N VAL A 31 -2.05 -4.61 4.34
CA VAL A 31 -0.64 -5.01 4.59
C VAL A 31 -0.58 -6.37 5.29
N ILE A 32 -1.39 -6.57 6.34
CA ILE A 32 -1.47 -7.86 7.05
C ILE A 32 -1.88 -8.98 6.08
N SER A 33 -2.91 -8.77 5.27
CA SER A 33 -3.36 -9.78 4.30
C SER A 33 -2.30 -10.11 3.24
N MET A 34 -1.52 -9.13 2.79
CA MET A 34 -0.43 -9.37 1.84
C MET A 34 0.69 -10.21 2.47
N LEU A 35 1.01 -9.96 3.74
CA LEU A 35 1.99 -10.75 4.48
C LEU A 35 1.51 -12.19 4.73
N GLU A 36 0.23 -12.38 5.09
CA GLU A 36 -0.37 -13.71 5.23
C GLU A 36 -0.34 -14.50 3.91
N GLN A 37 -0.67 -13.84 2.79
CA GLN A 37 -0.57 -14.46 1.47
C GLN A 37 0.88 -14.81 1.11
N ALA A 38 1.84 -13.93 1.43
CA ALA A 38 3.26 -14.20 1.20
C ALA A 38 3.77 -15.38 2.04
N GLU A 39 3.26 -15.55 3.26
CA GLU A 39 3.59 -16.68 4.13
C GLU A 39 3.11 -18.01 3.54
N LEU A 40 1.91 -18.03 2.95
CA LEU A 40 1.31 -19.21 2.33
C LEU A 40 1.89 -19.57 0.96
N GLU A 41 2.57 -18.63 0.30
CA GLU A 41 3.17 -18.84 -1.01
C GLU A 41 4.55 -19.50 -0.89
N HIS A 42 4.64 -20.77 -1.32
CA HIS A 42 5.86 -21.57 -1.22
C HIS A 42 6.48 -21.92 -2.58
N ASP A 43 5.67 -21.94 -3.64
CA ASP A 43 6.06 -22.51 -4.93
C ASP A 43 6.40 -21.41 -5.95
N ASN A 44 5.88 -20.20 -5.77
CA ASN A 44 6.12 -19.06 -6.64
C ASN A 44 6.90 -17.94 -5.92
N GLU A 45 8.23 -17.98 -6.06
CA GLU A 45 9.13 -17.01 -5.42
C GLU A 45 8.89 -15.56 -5.88
N GLU A 46 8.58 -15.35 -7.17
CA GLU A 46 8.35 -14.01 -7.72
C GLU A 46 7.05 -13.41 -7.20
N LEU A 47 5.98 -14.21 -7.08
CA LEU A 47 4.75 -13.77 -6.45
C LEU A 47 4.97 -13.43 -4.98
N ARG A 48 5.68 -14.28 -4.23
CA ARG A 48 6.00 -14.03 -2.82
C ARG A 48 6.76 -12.72 -2.63
N LYS A 49 7.76 -12.43 -3.49
CA LYS A 49 8.48 -11.14 -3.48
C LYS A 49 7.54 -9.97 -3.75
N GLY A 50 6.65 -10.11 -4.73
CA GLY A 50 5.65 -9.09 -5.07
C GLY A 50 4.72 -8.76 -3.90
N LEU A 51 4.21 -9.78 -3.20
CA LEU A 51 3.33 -9.61 -2.04
C LEU A 51 4.01 -8.87 -0.87
N MET A 52 5.33 -8.97 -0.74
CA MET A 52 6.11 -8.27 0.29
C MET A 52 6.65 -6.90 -0.17
N THR A 53 6.32 -6.48 -1.39
CA THR A 53 6.82 -5.21 -1.95
C THR A 53 5.76 -4.12 -1.79
N PHE A 54 6.07 -3.12 -0.97
CA PHE A 54 5.22 -1.95 -0.75
C PHE A 54 5.86 -0.70 -1.36
N VAL A 55 5.07 0.09 -2.09
CA VAL A 55 5.53 1.34 -2.71
C VAL A 55 4.77 2.51 -2.09
N ILE A 56 5.52 3.47 -1.55
CA ILE A 56 4.97 4.70 -0.98
C ILE A 56 5.33 5.85 -1.93
N VAL A 57 4.32 6.54 -2.43
CA VAL A 57 4.50 7.68 -3.34
C VAL A 57 4.40 8.98 -2.53
N GLY A 58 5.51 9.72 -2.49
CA GLY A 58 5.61 11.02 -1.82
C GLY A 58 6.49 10.96 -0.57
N GLY A 59 7.58 11.73 -0.58
CA GLY A 59 8.54 11.84 0.54
C GLY A 59 8.28 13.02 1.47
N GLY A 60 7.03 13.49 1.55
CA GLY A 60 6.62 14.51 2.53
C GLY A 60 6.52 13.94 3.94
N PHE A 61 6.17 14.79 4.92
CA PHE A 61 6.04 14.41 6.32
C PHE A 61 5.22 13.12 6.52
N SER A 62 4.00 13.07 5.99
CA SER A 62 3.12 11.90 6.10
C SER A 62 3.70 10.65 5.43
N GLY A 63 4.39 10.78 4.29
CA GLY A 63 4.99 9.64 3.60
C GLY A 63 6.16 9.04 4.38
N VAL A 64 6.98 9.88 5.00
CA VAL A 64 8.10 9.44 5.86
C VAL A 64 7.58 8.75 7.11
N GLU A 65 6.54 9.30 7.76
CA GLU A 65 5.92 8.69 8.94
C GLU A 65 5.27 7.33 8.67
N ILE A 66 4.78 7.07 7.45
CA ILE A 66 4.20 5.78 7.07
C ILE A 66 5.28 4.69 6.92
N VAL A 67 6.46 5.06 6.43
CA VAL A 67 7.57 4.12 6.18
C VAL A 67 8.34 3.78 7.46
N GLY A 68 8.45 4.75 8.37
CA GLY A 68 9.18 4.61 9.65
C GLY A 68 8.44 3.76 10.67
#